data_AF-U3TYB3-F1
#
_entry.id   AF-U3TYB3-F1
#
_cell.length_a   1.000
_cell.length_b   1.000
_cell.length_c   1.000
_cell.angle_alpha   90.00
_cell.angle_beta   90.00
_cell.angle_gamma   90.00
#
_symmetry.space_group_name_H-M   'P 1'
#
loop_
_entity.id
_entity.type
_entity.pdbx_description
1 polymer ?
#
loop_
_entity_poly.entity_id
_entity_poly.type
_entity_poly.pdbx_seq_one_letter_code
_entity_poly.pdbx_strand_id
1 'polypeptide(L)' 'MRPFELTAQMCRMHWLTPMVIYWARRQTPEVLRNFARAYGDWLASSLPNGGV' A
#
# COMPACT_ATOMS: atom_id res chain seq x y z
N MET A 1 3.77 17.04 -6.33
CA MET A 1 3.44 15.67 -6.79
C MET A 1 4.69 14.82 -6.71
N ARG A 2 4.65 13.67 -6.03
CA ARG A 2 5.81 12.76 -5.92
C ARG A 2 5.97 11.93 -7.21
N PRO A 3 7.19 11.48 -7.59
CA PRO A 3 7.43 10.83 -8.90
C PRO A 3 6.52 9.63 -9.21
N PHE A 4 6.23 8.77 -8.23
CA PHE A 4 5.41 7.57 -8.44
C PHE A 4 3.93 7.87 -8.66
N GLU A 5 3.40 8.88 -7.97
CA GLU A 5 2.03 9.33 -8.13
C GLU A 5 1.81 9.91 -9.53
N LEU A 6 2.81 10.65 -10.05
CA LEU A 6 2.81 11.16 -11.41
C LEU A 6 2.79 10.02 -12.44
N THR A 7 3.60 8.98 -12.25
CA THR A 7 3.60 7.83 -13.18
C THR A 7 2.25 7.10 -13.20
N ALA A 8 1.59 6.94 -12.05
CA ALA A 8 0.26 6.33 -12.01
C ALA A 8 -0.77 7.18 -12.77
N GLN A 9 -0.75 8.50 -12.59
CA GLN A 9 -1.64 9.42 -13.30
C GLN A 9 -1.40 9.41 -14.82
N MET A 10 -0.14 9.42 -15.27
CA MET A 10 0.21 9.35 -16.70
C MET A 10 -0.33 8.06 -17.36
N CYS A 11 -0.34 6.96 -16.60
CA CYS A 11 -0.86 5.66 -17.05
C CYS A 11 -2.35 5.47 -16.79
N ARG A 12 -3.10 6.51 -16.38
CA ARG A 12 -4.53 6.43 -16.01
C ARG A 12 -4.83 5.38 -14.90
N MET A 13 -3.85 5.10 -14.06
CA MET A 13 -3.99 4.20 -12.92
C MET A 13 -4.49 4.98 -11.70
N HIS A 14 -5.27 4.32 -10.85
CA HIS A 14 -5.65 4.87 -9.55
C HIS A 14 -4.49 4.72 -8.58
N TRP A 15 -4.00 5.85 -8.05
CA TRP A 15 -2.98 5.82 -7.01
C TRP A 15 -3.61 5.39 -5.68
N LEU A 16 -3.09 4.31 -5.12
CA LEU A 16 -3.43 3.86 -3.78
C LEU A 16 -2.31 4.27 -2.82
N THR A 17 -2.69 4.71 -1.62
CA THR A 17 -1.69 5.03 -0.59
C THR A 17 -0.93 3.76 -0.21
N PRO A 18 0.41 3.73 -0.35
CA PRO A 18 1.19 2.53 -0.07
C PRO A 18 1.25 2.24 1.43
N MET A 19 1.22 0.96 1.79
CA MET A 19 1.60 0.50 3.13
C MET A 19 3.13 0.46 3.23
N VAL A 20 3.71 1.21 4.17
CA VAL A 20 5.16 1.31 4.36
C VAL A 20 5.55 0.76 5.72
N ILE A 21 6.42 -0.27 5.72
CA ILE A 21 7.00 -0.83 6.94
C ILE A 21 8.39 -0.22 7.15
N TYR A 22 8.52 0.63 8.15
CA TYR A 22 9.80 1.22 8.51
C TYR A 22 10.71 0.19 9.18
N TRP A 23 12.00 0.20 8.84
CA TRP A 23 13.02 -0.69 9.40
C TRP A 23 12.63 -2.17 9.36
N ALA A 24 12.03 -2.63 8.26
CA ALA A 24 11.48 -3.99 8.13
C ALA A 24 12.43 -5.11 8.61
N ARG A 25 13.74 -5.00 8.33
CA ARG A 25 14.74 -6.01 8.74
C ARG A 25 15.00 -6.12 10.25
N ARG A 26 14.59 -5.11 11.04
CA ARG A 26 14.76 -5.08 12.51
C ARG A 26 13.46 -5.37 13.26
N GLN A 27 12.38 -5.66 12.53
CA GLN A 27 11.09 -5.99 13.14
C GLN A 27 11.14 -7.40 13.72
N THR A 28 10.39 -7.64 14.79
CA THR A 28 10.24 -8.98 15.35
C THR A 28 9.36 -9.84 14.43
N PRO A 29 9.51 -11.17 14.46
CA PRO A 29 8.66 -12.06 13.66
C PRO A 29 7.17 -11.86 13.93
N GLU A 30 6.78 -11.57 15.18
CA GLU A 30 5.39 -11.33 15.55
C GLU A 30 4.83 -10.05 14.90
N VAL A 31 5.59 -8.95 14.94
CA VAL A 31 5.20 -7.70 14.30
C VAL A 31 5.08 -7.87 12.78
N LEU A 32 5.99 -8.62 12.16
CA LEU A 32 5.90 -8.94 10.73
C LEU A 32 4.66 -9.77 10.38
N ARG A 33 4.23 -10.70 11.24
CA ARG A 33 2.96 -11.44 11.04
C ARG A 33 1.76 -10.51 11.07
N ASN A 34 1.76 -9.52 11.97
CA ASN A 34 0.69 -8.53 12.04
C ASN A 34 0.64 -7.67 10.77
N PHE A 35 1.79 -7.24 10.26
CA PHE A 35 1.87 -6.53 8.98
C PHE A 35 1.40 -7.39 7.80
N ALA A 36 1.75 -8.68 7.76
CA ALA A 36 1.29 -9.60 6.72
C ALA A 36 -0.23 -9.75 6.74
N ARG A 37 -0.83 -9.86 7.92
CA ARG A 37 -2.30 -9.91 8.08
C ARG A 37 -2.95 -8.62 7.60
N ALA A 38 -2.48 -7.47 8.08
CA ALA A 38 -3.01 -6.16 7.69
C ALA A 38 -2.89 -5.92 6.17
N TYR A 39 -1.82 -6.41 5.54
CA TYR A 39 -1.66 -6.35 4.10
C TYR A 39 -2.67 -7.24 3.36
N GLY A 40 -2.93 -8.44 3.88
CA GLY A 40 -3.99 -9.31 3.36
C GLY A 40 -5.38 -8.67 3.46
N ASP A 41 -5.70 -8.06 4.59
CA ASP A 41 -6.96 -7.35 4.79
C ASP A 41 -7.09 -6.14 3.84
N TRP A 42 -5.98 -5.41 3.62
CA TRP A 42 -5.93 -4.31 2.66
C TRP A 42 -6.17 -4.76 1.22
N LEU A 43 -5.59 -5.91 0.81
CA LEU A 43 -5.84 -6.50 -0.52
C LEU A 43 -7.29 -6.99 -0.69
N ALA A 44 -7.90 -7.50 0.38
CA ALA A 44 -9.28 -7.99 0.38
C ALA A 44 -10.30 -6.84 0.41
N SER A 45 -9.91 -5.65 0.87
CA SER A 45 -10.76 -4.48 0.79
C SER A 45 -10.96 -4.11 -0.68
N SER A 46 -12.22 -4.02 -1.12
CA SER A 46 -12.52 -3.56 -2.47
C SER A 46 -11.90 -2.18 -2.66
N LEU A 47 -11.12 -2.00 -3.74
CA LEU A 47 -10.56 -0.72 -4.13
C LEU A 47 -11.66 0.35 -4.02
N PRO A 48 -11.43 1.48 -3.32
CA PRO A 48 -12.37 2.59 -3.36
C PRO A 48 -12.60 2.91 -4.83
N ASN A 49 -13.84 2.75 -5.31
CA ASN A 49 -14.21 3.05 -6.68
C ASN A 49 -13.61 4.40 -7.05
N GLY A 50 -12.66 4.38 -7.98
CA GLY A 50 -11.91 5.55 -8.35
C GLY A 50 -12.80 6.58 -9.05
N GLY A 51 -12.66 7.85 -8.64
CA GLY A 51 -13.10 9.00 -9.41
C GLY A 51 -13.98 9.99 -8.64
N VAL A 52 -13.36 11.09 -8.17
CA VAL A 52 -13.89 12.44 -8.40
C VAL A 52 -12.91 13.17 -9.32
#